data_AF-A0A2A4Q6K3-F1
#
_entry.id   AF-A0A2A4Q6K3-F1
#
_cell.length_a   1.000
_cell.length_b   1.000
_cell.length_c   1.000
_cell.angle_alpha   90.00
_cell.angle_beta   90.00
_cell.angle_gamma   90.00
#
_symmetry.space_group_name_H-M   'P 1'
#
loop_
_entity.id
_entity.type
_entity.pdbx_description
1 polymer ?
#
loop_
_entity_poly.entity_id
_entity_poly.type
_entity_poly.pdbx_seq_one_letter_code
_entity_poly.pdbx_strand_id
1 'polypeptide(L)'
;MEEQPDRAPILHRRASKWHEKNGAPADAVRHALAAEDFERAAGLIELAWPAINRGYEYATWPGWVKSLPDEIVRVRPVLSVGYALDQRQTREVSPDH
;
A
#
# COMPACT_ATOMS: atom_id res chain seq x y z
N MET A 1 30.37 -8.44 -4.32
CA MET A 1 28.92 -8.25 -4.57
C MET A 1 28.58 -6.90 -3.98
N GLU A 2 28.50 -5.89 -4.85
CA GLU A 2 28.49 -4.48 -4.46
C GLU A 2 27.04 -4.04 -4.22
N GLU A 3 26.62 -4.09 -2.96
CA GLU A 3 25.36 -3.53 -2.50
C GLU A 3 25.54 -2.00 -2.42
N GLN A 4 25.27 -1.32 -3.52
CA GLN A 4 25.32 0.15 -3.58
C GLN A 4 23.97 0.71 -3.10
N PRO A 5 23.91 1.32 -1.89
CA PRO A 5 22.65 1.78 -1.29
C PRO A 5 21.95 2.85 -2.15
N ASP A 6 22.69 3.65 -2.92
CA ASP A 6 22.16 4.65 -3.84
C ASP A 6 21.47 4.07 -5.09
N ARG A 7 21.68 2.78 -5.40
CA ARG A 7 20.98 2.08 -6.50
C ARG A 7 19.79 1.26 -6.01
N ALA A 8 19.69 1.03 -4.71
CA ALA A 8 18.57 0.31 -4.10
C ALA A 8 17.21 0.90 -4.50
N PRO A 9 16.95 2.23 -4.38
CA PRO A 9 15.62 2.78 -4.72
C PRO A 9 15.24 2.59 -6.19
N ILE A 10 16.23 2.65 -7.11
CA ILE A 10 16.00 2.44 -8.54
C ILE A 10 15.65 0.96 -8.83
N LEU A 11 16.32 0.03 -8.14
CA LEU A 11 16.04 -1.39 -8.26
C LEU A 11 14.66 -1.73 -7.69
N HIS A 12 14.33 -1.18 -6.53
CA HIS A 12 13.01 -1.32 -5.91
C HIS A 12 11.89 -0.77 -6.81
N ARG A 13 12.07 0.38 -7.49
CA ARG A 13 11.11 0.85 -8.50
C ARG A 13 10.92 -0.11 -9.67
N ARG A 14 12.00 -0.73 -10.16
CA ARG A 14 11.92 -1.73 -11.24
C ARG A 14 11.25 -3.01 -10.78
N ALA A 15 11.59 -3.49 -9.57
CA ALA A 15 10.94 -4.65 -8.96
C ALA A 15 9.44 -4.39 -8.79
N SER A 16 9.05 -3.21 -8.32
CA SER A 16 7.65 -2.80 -8.21
C SER A 16 6.91 -2.91 -9.55
N LYS A 17 7.48 -2.37 -10.65
CA LYS A 17 6.93 -2.51 -12.01
C LYS A 17 6.82 -3.96 -12.48
N TRP A 18 7.81 -4.77 -12.14
CA TRP A 18 7.83 -6.18 -12.53
C TRP A 18 6.75 -6.97 -11.78
N HIS A 19 6.64 -6.79 -10.46
CA HIS A 19 5.62 -7.46 -9.64
C HIS A 19 4.20 -7.05 -10.02
N GLU A 20 3.97 -5.78 -10.36
CA GLU A 20 2.71 -5.30 -10.91
C GLU A 20 2.31 -6.09 -12.18
N LYS A 21 3.25 -6.28 -13.11
CA LYS A 21 3.01 -7.05 -14.34
C LYS A 21 2.86 -8.56 -14.12
N ASN A 22 3.46 -9.10 -13.05
CA ASN A 22 3.37 -10.52 -12.71
C ASN A 22 2.15 -10.86 -11.84
N GLY A 23 1.28 -9.90 -11.56
CA GLY A 23 0.07 -10.13 -10.75
C GLY A 23 0.34 -10.27 -9.25
N ALA A 24 1.46 -9.71 -8.76
CA ALA A 24 1.83 -9.69 -7.35
C ALA A 24 1.76 -8.25 -6.79
N PRO A 25 0.55 -7.68 -6.57
CA PRO A 25 0.41 -6.29 -6.15
C PRO A 25 0.98 -6.02 -4.76
N ALA A 26 0.89 -6.97 -3.82
CA ALA A 26 1.42 -6.82 -2.46
C ALA A 26 2.95 -6.59 -2.44
N ASP A 27 3.70 -7.39 -3.19
CA ASP A 27 5.14 -7.19 -3.37
C ASP A 27 5.45 -5.89 -4.11
N ALA A 28 4.64 -5.55 -5.12
CA ALA A 28 4.81 -4.29 -5.84
C ALA A 28 4.70 -3.06 -4.92
N VAL A 29 3.77 -3.08 -3.96
CA VAL A 29 3.60 -2.03 -2.94
C VAL A 29 4.80 -2.01 -1.98
N ARG A 30 5.25 -3.16 -1.47
CA ARG A 30 6.43 -3.25 -0.58
C ARG A 30 7.67 -2.65 -1.23
N HIS A 31 7.91 -2.98 -2.50
CA HIS A 31 9.03 -2.42 -3.25
C HIS A 31 8.85 -0.92 -3.55
N ALA A 32 7.63 -0.43 -3.81
CA ALA A 32 7.39 1.00 -3.98
C ALA A 32 7.65 1.81 -2.70
N LEU A 33 7.21 1.29 -1.54
CA LEU A 33 7.46 1.90 -0.23
C LEU A 33 8.96 1.91 0.11
N ALA A 34 9.68 0.81 -0.15
CA ALA A 34 11.13 0.75 0.04
C ALA A 34 11.92 1.68 -0.89
N ALA A 35 11.35 2.08 -2.02
CA ALA A 35 11.92 3.07 -2.93
C ALA A 35 11.51 4.52 -2.59
N GLU A 36 10.78 4.74 -1.49
CA GLU A 36 10.16 6.02 -1.12
C GLU A 36 9.27 6.60 -2.23
N ASP A 37 8.75 5.73 -3.11
CA ASP A 37 7.88 6.09 -4.22
C ASP A 37 6.42 6.00 -3.78
N PHE A 38 6.03 6.89 -2.87
CA PHE A 38 4.72 6.90 -2.22
C PHE A 38 3.56 7.12 -3.21
N GLU A 39 3.79 7.92 -4.26
CA GLU A 39 2.86 8.14 -5.37
C GLU A 39 2.54 6.83 -6.10
N ARG A 40 3.56 6.01 -6.34
CA ARG A 40 3.39 4.69 -6.98
C ARG A 40 2.77 3.68 -6.02
N ALA A 41 3.23 3.64 -4.77
CA ALA A 41 2.67 2.77 -3.74
C ALA A 41 1.16 3.03 -3.59
N ALA A 42 0.74 4.29 -3.51
CA ALA A 42 -0.65 4.70 -3.48
C ALA A 42 -1.46 4.14 -4.67
N GLY A 43 -0.93 4.22 -5.89
CA GLY A 43 -1.64 3.73 -7.08
C GLY A 43 -1.80 2.21 -7.10
N LEU A 44 -0.78 1.50 -6.62
CA LEU A 44 -0.81 0.04 -6.51
C LEU A 44 -1.77 -0.43 -5.40
N ILE A 45 -1.80 0.29 -4.28
CA ILE A 45 -2.75 0.10 -3.19
C ILE A 45 -4.17 0.30 -3.75
N GLU A 46 -4.47 1.41 -4.42
CA GLU A 46 -5.79 1.65 -5.05
C GLU A 46 -6.20 0.53 -6.02
N LEU A 47 -5.26 0.01 -6.81
CA LEU A 47 -5.51 -1.09 -7.75
C LEU A 47 -5.79 -2.42 -7.03
N ALA A 48 -5.15 -2.65 -5.88
CA ALA A 48 -5.31 -3.84 -5.06
C ALA A 48 -6.60 -3.81 -4.23
N TRP A 49 -7.20 -2.64 -3.98
CA TRP A 49 -8.44 -2.47 -3.20
C TRP A 49 -9.58 -3.42 -3.61
N PRO A 50 -10.00 -3.51 -4.88
CA PRO A 50 -11.09 -4.40 -5.27
C PRO A 50 -10.77 -5.89 -5.10
N ALA A 51 -9.49 -6.28 -5.15
CA ALA A 51 -9.06 -7.66 -4.91
C ALA A 51 -9.02 -7.98 -3.41
N ILE A 52 -8.51 -7.05 -2.60
CA ILE A 52 -8.46 -7.13 -1.12
C ILE A 52 -9.86 -7.06 -0.51
N ASN A 53 -10.77 -6.27 -1.08
CA ASN A 53 -12.16 -6.26 -0.65
C ASN A 53 -12.90 -7.58 -0.96
N ARG A 54 -12.38 -8.40 -1.88
CA ARG A 54 -12.95 -9.71 -2.25
C ARG A 54 -12.24 -10.90 -1.58
N GLY A 55 -11.09 -10.70 -0.95
CA GLY A 55 -10.25 -11.77 -0.39
C GLY A 55 -9.52 -11.33 0.88
N TYR A 56 -9.36 -12.27 1.81
CA TYR A 56 -8.91 -12.13 3.21
C TYR A 56 -7.64 -11.33 3.55
N GLU A 57 -6.94 -10.71 2.59
CA GLU A 57 -5.73 -9.90 2.81
C GLU A 57 -6.02 -8.45 3.26
N TYR A 58 -7.22 -8.18 3.79
CA TYR A 58 -7.57 -6.88 4.38
C TYR A 58 -6.59 -6.48 5.49
N ALA A 59 -6.03 -7.45 6.24
CA ALA A 59 -5.10 -7.20 7.33
C ALA A 59 -3.82 -6.44 6.90
N THR A 60 -3.39 -6.56 5.64
CA THR A 60 -2.17 -5.92 5.13
C THR A 60 -2.43 -4.49 4.65
N TRP A 61 -3.68 -4.17 4.30
CA TRP A 61 -4.11 -2.86 3.80
C TRP A 61 -3.87 -1.69 4.77
N PRO A 62 -4.36 -1.72 6.02
CA PRO A 62 -4.15 -0.61 6.94
C PRO A 62 -2.67 -0.42 7.28
N GLY A 63 -1.85 -1.48 7.19
CA GLY A 63 -0.40 -1.37 7.30
C GLY A 63 0.22 -0.53 6.18
N TRP A 64 -0.19 -0.76 4.93
CA TRP A 64 0.31 0.01 3.78
C TRP A 64 -0.15 1.46 3.80
N VAL A 65 -1.42 1.71 4.11
CA VAL A 65 -1.96 3.08 4.17
C VAL A 65 -1.27 3.88 5.29
N LYS A 66 -0.98 3.27 6.44
CA LYS A 66 -0.22 3.92 7.53
C LYS A 66 1.24 4.21 7.16
N SER A 67 1.81 3.52 6.18
CA SER A 67 3.16 3.81 5.67
C SER A 67 3.17 4.93 4.62
N LEU A 68 2.01 5.38 4.13
CA LEU A 68 1.92 6.52 3.23
C LEU A 68 1.85 7.84 4.01
N PRO A 69 2.46 8.92 3.51
CA PRO A 69 2.26 10.24 4.08
C PRO A 69 0.81 10.71 3.88
N ASP A 70 0.25 11.35 4.91
CA ASP A 70 -1.14 11.83 4.91
C ASP A 70 -1.46 12.76 3.73
N GLU A 71 -0.48 13.50 3.23
CA GLU A 71 -0.64 14.34 2.05
C GLU A 71 -1.07 13.52 0.83
N ILE A 72 -0.45 12.37 0.61
CA ILE A 72 -0.76 11.45 -0.51
C ILE A 72 -2.13 10.81 -0.31
N VAL A 73 -2.47 10.42 0.92
CA VAL A 73 -3.78 9.85 1.23
C VAL A 73 -4.89 10.87 1.01
N ARG A 74 -4.66 12.16 1.35
CA ARG A 74 -5.63 13.25 1.19
C ARG A 74 -5.86 13.65 -0.27
N VAL A 75 -4.84 13.63 -1.13
CA VAL A 75 -5.01 13.94 -2.56
C VAL A 75 -5.67 12.81 -3.35
N ARG A 76 -5.73 11.59 -2.79
CA ARG A 76 -6.27 10.40 -3.45
C ARG A 76 -7.60 9.95 -2.82
N PRO A 77 -8.75 10.29 -3.42
CA PRO A 77 -10.06 10.04 -2.81
C PRO A 77 -10.35 8.55 -2.57
N VAL A 78 -9.79 7.63 -3.37
CA VAL A 78 -9.97 6.17 -3.15
C VAL A 78 -9.26 5.72 -1.88
N LEU A 79 -8.03 6.19 -1.63
CA LEU A 79 -7.31 5.93 -0.39
C LEU A 79 -8.01 6.57 0.82
N SER A 80 -8.50 7.81 0.68
CA SER A 80 -9.27 8.49 1.73
C SER A 80 -10.56 7.74 2.08
N VAL A 81 -11.29 7.21 1.08
CA VAL A 81 -12.49 6.39 1.32
C VAL A 81 -12.13 5.06 1.97
N GLY A 82 -11.07 4.38 1.52
CA GLY A 82 -10.59 3.16 2.15
C GLY A 82 -10.18 3.37 3.62
N TYR A 83 -9.50 4.48 3.92
CA TYR A 83 -9.12 4.86 5.29
C TYR A 83 -10.33 5.21 6.17
N ALA A 84 -11.31 5.94 5.62
CA ALA A 84 -12.54 6.27 6.34
C ALA A 84 -13.41 5.03 6.63
N LEU A 85 -13.40 4.03 5.73
CA LEU A 85 -14.08 2.75 5.92
C LEU A 85 -13.39 1.89 7.00
N ASP A 86 -12.06 1.90 7.06
CA ASP A 86 -11.29 1.23 8.12
C ASP A 86 -11.61 1.79 9.51
N GLN A 87 -11.65 3.13 9.63
CA GLN A 87 -12.01 3.81 10.88
C GLN A 87 -13.44 3.52 11.34
N ARG A 88 -14.36 3.22 10.41
CA ARG A 88 -15.72 2.80 10.76
C ARG A 88 -15.75 1.40 11.37
N GLN A 89 -14.89 0.49 10.95
CA GLN A 89 -14.80 -0.87 11.50
C GLN A 89 -14.12 -0.89 12.88
N THR A 90 -13.10 -0.05 13.11
CA THR A 90 -12.48 0.10 14.46
C THR A 90 -13.46 0.64 15.51
N ARG A 91 -14.51 1.37 15.11
CA ARG A 91 -15.53 1.87 16.05
C ARG A 91 -16.58 0.80 16.43
N GLU A 92 -16.55 -0.37 15.80
CA GLU A 92 -17.44 -1.51 16.10
C GLU A 92 -16.71 -2.67 16.83
N VAL A 93 -15.59 -2.37 17.49
CA VAL A 93 -15.00 -3.22 18.53
C VAL A 93 -14.77 -2.38 19.78
N SER A 94 -15.87 -1.94 20.39
CA SER A 94 -15.86 -1.72 21.83
C SER A 94 -15.88 -3.11 22.46
N PRO A 95 -14.81 -3.58 23.14
CA PRO A 95 -14.95 -4.71 24.03
C PRO A 95 -15.85 -4.23 25.18
N ASP A 96 -17.14 -4.53 25.07
CA ASP A 96 -18.03 -4.48 26.21
C ASP A 96 -17.66 -5.65 27.13
N HIS A 97 -17.32 -5.28 28.38
CA HIS A 97 -17.19 -6.10 29.58
C HIS A 97 -15.92 -6.96 29.79
#